data_AF-A0A820XI13-F1
#
_entry.id   AF-A0A820XI13-F1
#
_cell.length_a   1.000
_cell.length_b   1.000
_cell.length_c   1.000
_cell.angle_alpha   90.00
_cell.angle_beta   90.00
_cell.angle_gamma   90.00
#
_symmetry.space_group_name_H-M   'P 1'
#
loop_
_entity.id
_entity.type
_entity.pdbx_description
1 polymer ?
#
loop_
_entity_poly.entity_id
_entity_poly.type
_entity_poly.pdbx_seq_one_letter_code
_entity_poly.pdbx_strand_id
1 'polypeptide(L)'
;VQFDKAGRPFHFLYYTAKQNYYDALHTVANKIEELKKAEVVMLASGHEPDYSQNDEFNYTQWENKEIFEQRFLEKLDDEQYKTLIICLNRLVKNPMAYTIKDYINSFRTKLADTINKQHIEPVKTKFLFKKSKLKII
;
A
#
# COMPACT_ATOMS: atom_id res chain seq x y z
N VAL A 1 21.83 10.45 -20.95
CA VAL A 1 23.22 9.94 -20.92
C VAL A 1 23.40 9.24 -19.57
N GLN A 2 23.89 7.99 -19.54
CA GLN A 2 24.03 7.18 -18.30
C GLN A 2 25.49 7.10 -17.80
N PHE A 3 26.41 7.74 -18.53
CA PHE A 3 27.84 7.71 -18.27
C PHE A 3 28.41 9.13 -18.23
N ASP A 4 29.50 9.29 -17.49
CA ASP A 4 30.31 10.49 -17.60
C ASP A 4 31.15 10.52 -18.89
N LYS A 5 31.92 11.60 -19.09
CA LYS A 5 32.80 11.76 -20.26
C LYS A 5 33.93 10.72 -20.31
N ALA A 6 34.24 10.05 -19.20
CA ALA A 6 35.25 9.00 -19.11
C ALA A 6 34.67 7.59 -19.33
N GLY A 7 33.35 7.46 -19.50
CA GLY A 7 32.67 6.18 -19.68
C GLY A 7 32.36 5.45 -18.38
N ARG A 8 32.37 6.13 -17.22
CA ARG A 8 31.93 5.56 -15.93
C ARG A 8 30.42 5.72 -15.77
N PRO A 9 29.66 4.65 -15.43
CA PRO A 9 28.24 4.78 -15.14
C PRO A 9 27.96 5.68 -13.94
N PHE A 10 26.87 6.46 -13.98
CA PHE A 10 26.45 7.27 -12.84
C PHE A 10 25.86 6.45 -11.70
N HIS A 11 25.22 5.32 -12.01
CA HIS A 11 24.58 4.47 -11.02
C HIS A 11 25.42 3.22 -10.74
N PHE A 12 25.55 2.86 -9.46
CA PHE A 12 26.35 1.69 -9.05
C PHE A 12 25.76 0.36 -9.55
N LEU A 13 24.44 0.25 -9.66
CA LEU A 13 23.73 -0.90 -10.24
C LEU A 13 23.57 -0.87 -11.76
N TYR A 14 24.25 0.04 -12.46
CA TYR A 14 24.11 0.16 -13.92
C TYR A 14 24.30 -1.18 -14.67
N TYR A 15 25.29 -1.98 -14.25
CA TYR A 15 25.61 -3.26 -14.89
C TYR A 15 24.58 -4.38 -14.64
N THR A 16 23.53 -4.13 -13.84
CA THR A 16 22.39 -5.05 -13.67
C THR A 16 21.37 -4.94 -14.80
N ALA A 17 21.55 -3.99 -15.74
CA ALA A 17 20.64 -3.62 -16.82
C ALA A 17 19.27 -3.05 -16.39
N LYS A 18 18.86 -3.22 -15.12
CA LYS A 18 17.62 -2.67 -14.54
C LYS A 18 17.92 -1.94 -13.23
N GLN A 19 18.71 -0.89 -13.34
CA GLN A 19 19.29 -0.20 -12.18
C GLN A 19 18.21 0.34 -11.23
N ASN A 20 17.10 0.88 -11.76
CA ASN A 20 16.05 1.49 -10.93
C ASN A 20 15.24 0.42 -10.19
N TYR A 21 14.92 -0.69 -10.86
CA TYR A 21 14.26 -1.83 -10.22
C TYR A 21 15.10 -2.42 -9.08
N TYR A 22 16.39 -2.69 -9.32
CA TYR A 22 17.25 -3.28 -8.30
C TYR A 22 17.58 -2.29 -7.17
N ASP A 23 17.66 -0.99 -7.47
CA ASP A 23 17.82 0.04 -6.43
C ASP A 23 16.59 0.13 -5.53
N ALA A 24 15.38 0.02 -6.09
CA ALA A 24 14.15 -0.04 -5.31
C ALA A 24 14.12 -1.28 -4.39
N LEU A 25 14.51 -2.46 -4.89
CA LEU A 25 14.62 -3.67 -4.07
C LEU A 25 15.65 -3.53 -2.95
N HIS A 26 16.82 -2.97 -3.27
CA HIS A 26 17.88 -2.72 -2.31
C HIS A 26 17.42 -1.73 -1.22
N THR A 27 16.73 -0.67 -1.61
CA THR A 27 16.15 0.31 -0.68
C THR A 27 15.11 -0.33 0.24
N VAL A 28 14.22 -1.18 -0.30
CA VAL A 28 13.26 -1.92 0.52
C VAL A 28 13.97 -2.84 1.52
N ALA A 29 15.01 -3.56 1.10
CA ALA A 29 15.78 -4.42 1.99
C ALA A 29 16.42 -3.63 3.14
N ASN A 30 17.04 -2.49 2.84
CA ASN A 30 17.65 -1.61 3.84
C ASN A 30 16.60 -1.07 4.82
N LYS A 31 15.43 -0.64 4.33
CA LYS A 31 14.34 -0.16 5.18
C LYS A 31 13.82 -1.25 6.11
N ILE A 32 13.72 -2.50 5.66
CA ILE A 32 13.37 -3.63 6.55
C ILE A 32 14.40 -3.77 7.67
N GLU A 33 15.69 -3.65 7.36
CA GLU A 33 16.75 -3.75 8.38
C GLU A 33 16.72 -2.57 9.36
N GLU A 34 16.52 -1.35 8.87
CA GLU A 34 16.34 -0.15 9.70
C GLU A 34 15.16 -0.31 10.66
N LEU A 35 14.01 -0.78 10.17
CA LEU A 35 12.83 -1.02 11.00
C LEU A 35 13.09 -2.07 12.08
N LYS A 36 13.78 -3.16 11.75
CA LYS A 36 14.17 -4.18 12.74
C LYS A 36 15.09 -3.61 13.81
N LYS A 37 16.07 -2.77 13.44
CA LYS A 37 16.95 -2.11 14.41
C LYS A 37 16.16 -1.17 15.32
N ALA A 38 15.24 -0.39 14.76
CA ALA A 38 14.37 0.50 15.52
C ALA A 38 13.47 -0.27 16.50
N GLU A 39 12.89 -1.39 16.06
CA GLU A 39 12.10 -2.29 16.90
C GLU A 39 12.92 -2.83 18.09
N VAL A 40 14.14 -3.30 17.85
CA VAL A 40 15.04 -3.78 18.91
C VAL A 40 15.34 -2.68 19.93
N VAL A 41 15.61 -1.46 19.48
CA VAL A 41 15.86 -0.31 20.37
C VAL A 41 14.62 0.05 21.19
N MET A 42 13.43 0.01 20.58
CA MET A 42 12.16 0.30 21.25
C MET A 42 11.86 -0.74 22.35
N LEU A 43 12.02 -2.02 22.02
CA LEU A 43 11.85 -3.13 22.97
C LEU A 43 12.86 -3.05 24.12
N ALA A 44 14.12 -2.74 23.82
CA ALA A 44 15.16 -2.53 24.85
C ALA A 44 14.84 -1.35 25.78
N SER A 45 14.08 -0.37 25.28
CA SER A 45 13.59 0.78 26.06
C SER A 45 12.31 0.47 26.85
N GLY A 46 11.83 -0.79 26.82
CA GLY A 46 10.62 -1.22 27.53
C GLY A 46 9.31 -0.80 26.88
N HIS A 47 9.33 -0.35 25.63
CA HIS A 47 8.14 0.05 24.88
C HIS A 47 7.81 -1.00 23.81
N GLU A 48 6.52 -1.23 23.54
CA GLU A 48 6.06 -2.14 22.49
C GLU A 48 5.55 -1.38 21.26
N PRO A 49 5.73 -1.92 20.03
CA PRO A 49 5.20 -1.31 18.82
C PRO A 49 3.66 -1.21 18.86
N ASP A 50 3.11 -0.07 18.46
CA ASP A 50 1.67 0.04 18.22
C ASP A 50 1.32 -0.55 16.84
N TYR A 51 0.85 -1.80 16.85
CA TYR A 51 0.45 -2.52 15.64
C TYR A 51 -0.77 -1.90 14.94
N SER A 52 -1.62 -1.16 15.66
CA SER A 52 -2.86 -0.58 15.09
C SER A 52 -2.58 0.52 14.06
N GLN A 53 -1.41 1.18 14.15
CA GLN A 53 -1.01 2.20 13.18
C GLN A 53 -0.80 1.64 11.77
N ASN A 54 -0.59 0.33 11.64
CA ASN A 54 -0.43 -0.32 10.34
C ASN A 54 -1.77 -0.63 9.66
N ASP A 55 -2.92 -0.44 10.32
CA ASP A 55 -4.24 -0.76 9.76
C ASP A 55 -4.62 0.14 8.57
N GLU A 56 -4.02 1.33 8.45
CA GLU A 56 -4.20 2.20 7.28
C GLU A 56 -3.84 1.49 5.97
N PHE A 57 -2.87 0.57 6.02
CA PHE A 57 -2.43 -0.20 4.86
C PHE A 57 -3.48 -1.21 4.38
N ASN A 58 -4.51 -1.52 5.16
CA ASN A 58 -5.58 -2.44 4.75
C ASN A 58 -6.55 -1.80 3.73
N TYR A 59 -6.64 -0.47 3.71
CA TYR A 59 -7.55 0.30 2.84
C TYR A 59 -6.91 0.75 1.52
N THR A 60 -5.69 0.27 1.24
CA THR A 60 -4.90 0.65 0.07
C THR A 60 -4.41 -0.60 -0.64
N GLN A 61 -4.18 -0.48 -1.95
CA GLN A 61 -3.62 -1.56 -2.76
C GLN A 61 -2.33 -1.10 -3.44
N TRP A 62 -1.44 -2.05 -3.73
CA TRP A 62 -0.24 -1.77 -4.53
C TRP A 62 -0.63 -1.30 -5.93
N GLU A 63 0.18 -0.39 -6.48
CA GLU A 63 0.02 0.05 -7.87
C GLU A 63 0.15 -1.12 -8.86
N ASN A 64 -0.46 -1.00 -10.03
CA ASN A 64 -0.34 -2.02 -11.06
C ASN A 64 1.06 -2.05 -11.67
N LYS A 65 1.42 -3.17 -12.30
CA LYS A 65 2.71 -3.38 -12.96
C LYS A 65 3.07 -2.23 -13.92
N GLU A 66 2.12 -1.77 -14.72
CA GLU A 66 2.34 -0.72 -15.72
C GLU A 66 2.75 0.61 -15.08
N ILE A 67 2.23 0.90 -13.88
CA ILE A 67 2.57 2.11 -13.14
C ILE A 67 4.00 2.01 -12.59
N PHE A 68 4.40 0.83 -12.10
CA PHE A 68 5.78 0.59 -11.70
C PHE A 68 6.76 0.70 -12.86
N GLU A 69 6.41 0.17 -14.03
CA GLU A 69 7.23 0.30 -15.24
C GLU A 69 7.41 1.77 -15.66
N GLN A 70 6.34 2.56 -15.60
CA GLN A 70 6.39 4.00 -15.86
C GLN A 70 7.26 4.73 -14.84
N ARG A 71 7.16 4.37 -13.55
CA ARG A 71 7.97 4.95 -12.48
C ARG A 71 9.46 4.64 -12.64
N PHE A 72 9.79 3.39 -12.95
CA PHE A 72 11.19 2.97 -13.11
C PHE A 72 11.77 3.30 -14.48
N LEU A 73 10.93 3.67 -15.45
CA LEU A 73 11.32 3.81 -16.86
C LEU A 73 11.96 2.51 -17.40
N GLU A 74 11.52 1.36 -16.87
CA GLU A 74 12.07 0.03 -17.13
C GLU A 74 10.92 -0.96 -17.31
N LYS A 75 11.03 -1.88 -18.27
CA LYS A 75 10.06 -2.98 -18.41
C LYS A 75 10.29 -4.04 -17.34
N LEU A 76 9.21 -4.49 -16.71
CA LEU A 76 9.24 -5.54 -15.70
C LEU A 76 8.69 -6.83 -16.29
N ASP A 77 9.30 -7.96 -15.93
CA ASP A 77 8.65 -9.25 -16.15
C ASP A 77 7.61 -9.52 -15.04
N ASP A 78 6.67 -10.42 -15.29
CA ASP A 78 5.65 -10.81 -14.31
C ASP A 78 6.28 -11.39 -13.04
N GLU A 79 7.39 -12.14 -13.17
CA GLU A 79 8.12 -12.67 -12.01
C GLU A 79 8.78 -11.55 -11.19
N GLN A 80 9.32 -10.54 -11.86
CA GLN A 80 9.94 -9.39 -11.22
C GLN A 80 8.91 -8.56 -10.46
N TYR A 81 7.76 -8.31 -11.08
CA TYR A 81 6.65 -7.64 -10.41
C TYR A 81 6.19 -8.43 -9.17
N LYS A 82 5.99 -9.75 -9.28
CA LYS A 82 5.66 -10.60 -8.13
C LYS A 82 6.71 -10.50 -7.02
N THR A 83 7.99 -10.51 -7.37
CA THR A 83 9.09 -10.39 -6.41
C THR A 83 9.06 -9.04 -5.68
N LEU A 84 8.84 -7.95 -6.41
CA LEU A 84 8.70 -6.61 -5.82
C LEU A 84 7.54 -6.56 -4.82
N ILE A 85 6.37 -7.08 -5.20
CA ILE A 85 5.19 -7.12 -4.32
C ILE A 85 5.46 -7.97 -3.08
N ILE A 86 6.17 -9.10 -3.19
CA ILE A 86 6.57 -9.90 -2.03
C ILE A 86 7.46 -9.10 -1.07
N CYS A 87 8.45 -8.38 -1.59
CA CYS A 87 9.34 -7.55 -0.77
C CYS A 87 8.57 -6.40 -0.09
N LEU A 88 7.69 -5.71 -0.82
CA LEU A 88 6.85 -4.64 -0.28
C LEU A 88 5.87 -5.15 0.78
N ASN A 89 5.28 -6.34 0.58
CA ASN A 89 4.45 -6.98 1.60
C ASN A 89 5.24 -7.34 2.86
N ARG A 90 6.49 -7.78 2.71
CA ARG A 90 7.38 -8.03 3.87
C ARG A 90 7.69 -6.74 4.63
N LEU A 91 7.86 -5.62 3.92
CA LEU A 91 8.08 -4.31 4.52
C LEU A 91 6.87 -3.88 5.37
N VAL A 92 5.66 -4.00 4.84
CA VAL A 92 4.41 -3.59 5.53
C VAL A 92 4.07 -4.49 6.72
N LYS A 93 4.45 -5.77 6.68
CA LYS A 93 4.26 -6.70 7.81
C LYS A 93 5.14 -6.41 9.02
N ASN A 94 6.11 -5.50 8.90
CA ASN A 94 6.96 -5.15 10.03
C ASN A 94 6.15 -4.34 11.07
N PRO A 95 6.31 -4.59 12.39
CA PRO A 95 5.56 -3.88 13.43
C PRO A 95 5.70 -2.35 13.35
N MET A 96 6.87 -1.86 12.94
CA MET A 96 7.21 -0.44 12.88
C MET A 96 6.96 0.21 11.50
N ALA A 97 6.23 -0.47 10.59
CA ALA A 97 6.02 0.01 9.21
C ALA A 97 5.38 1.41 9.13
N TYR A 98 4.54 1.79 10.09
CA TYR A 98 3.95 3.13 10.20
C TYR A 98 4.97 4.29 10.22
N THR A 99 6.21 4.03 10.68
CA THR A 99 7.28 5.06 10.70
C THR A 99 7.75 5.48 9.31
N ILE A 100 7.54 4.63 8.30
CA ILE A 100 7.90 4.87 6.91
C ILE A 100 6.66 4.90 5.99
N LYS A 101 5.51 5.29 6.54
CA LYS A 101 4.22 5.32 5.83
C LYS A 101 4.28 6.10 4.52
N ASP A 102 5.01 7.22 4.48
CA ASP A 102 5.08 8.07 3.28
C ASP A 102 5.77 7.33 2.13
N TYR A 103 6.81 6.54 2.45
CA TYR A 103 7.49 5.69 1.49
C TYR A 103 6.57 4.57 1.00
N ILE A 104 5.88 3.88 1.91
CA ILE A 104 4.95 2.79 1.56
C ILE A 104 3.78 3.30 0.70
N ASN A 105 3.18 4.42 1.11
CA ASN A 105 2.06 5.05 0.42
C ASN A 105 2.46 5.60 -0.94
N SER A 106 3.75 5.90 -1.17
CA SER A 106 4.22 6.27 -2.49
C SER A 106 3.99 5.17 -3.54
N PHE A 107 3.89 3.89 -3.15
CA PHE A 107 3.66 2.76 -4.07
C PHE A 107 2.23 2.23 -4.05
N ARG A 108 1.31 2.97 -3.43
CA ARG A 108 -0.05 2.51 -3.16
C ARG A 108 -1.08 3.51 -3.63
N THR A 109 -2.22 2.97 -4.04
CA THR A 109 -3.42 3.73 -4.37
C THR A 109 -4.51 3.39 -3.37
N LYS A 110 -5.28 4.40 -2.94
CA LYS A 110 -6.45 4.19 -2.10
C LYS A 110 -7.47 3.33 -2.85
N LEU A 111 -8.03 2.34 -2.17
CA LEU A 111 -9.18 1.61 -2.71
C LEU A 111 -10.32 2.62 -2.85
N ALA A 112 -10.77 2.87 -4.08
CA ALA A 112 -11.96 3.67 -4.27
C ALA A 112 -13.14 2.90 -3.66
N ASP A 113 -13.85 3.53 -2.73
CA ASP A 113 -15.12 3.04 -2.19
C ASP A 113 -16.11 2.91 -3.34
N THR A 114 -16.09 1.78 -4.04
CA THR A 114 -17.15 1.40 -4.97
C THR A 114 -18.33 0.90 -4.12
N ILE A 115 -18.85 1.78 -3.27
CA ILE A 115 -20.16 1.57 -2.68
C ILE A 115 -21.11 1.76 -3.85
N ASN A 116 -21.48 0.66 -4.50
CA ASN A 116 -22.70 0.58 -5.29
C ASN A 116 -23.87 0.87 -4.35
N LYS A 117 -24.10 2.16 -4.06
CA LYS A 117 -25.33 2.65 -3.45
C LYS A 117 -26.40 2.43 -4.51
N GLN A 118 -26.88 1.20 -4.64
CA GLN A 118 -28.14 0.95 -5.31
C GLN A 118 -29.16 1.75 -4.52
N HIS A 119 -29.65 2.84 -5.12
CA HIS A 119 -30.77 3.59 -4.59
C HIS A 119 -31.99 2.67 -4.67
N ILE A 120 -32.25 1.92 -3.61
CA ILE A 120 -33.47 1.13 -3.48
C ILE A 120 -34.57 2.14 -3.16
N GLU A 121 -35.46 2.40 -4.11
CA GLU A 121 -36.61 3.25 -3.85
C GLU A 121 -37.45 2.63 -2.70
N PRO A 122 -37.90 3.44 -1.72
CA PRO A 122 -38.71 2.93 -0.64
C PRO A 122 -40.04 2.37 -1.17
N VAL A 123 -40.38 1.15 -0.76
CA VAL A 123 -41.63 0.49 -1.16
C VAL A 123 -42.82 1.32 -0.69
N LYS A 124 -43.61 1.84 -1.64
CA LYS A 124 -44.88 2.54 -1.35
C LYS A 124 -45.93 1.52 -0.90
N THR A 125 -46.01 1.26 0.40
CA THR A 125 -47.11 0.46 0.96
C THR A 125 -48.34 1.35 1.16
N LYS A 126 -49.44 1.07 0.44
CA LYS A 126 -50.75 1.65 0.71
C LYS A 126 -51.36 0.98 1.94
N PHE A 127 -50.86 1.29 3.14
CA PHE A 127 -51.57 0.93 4.37
C PHE A 127 -52.81 1.81 4.50
N LEU A 128 -53.96 1.31 4.05
CA LEU A 128 -55.27 1.85 4.41
C LEU A 128 -55.54 1.53 5.89
N PHE A 129 -55.08 2.38 6.80
CA PHE A 129 -55.58 2.38 8.17
C PHE A 129 -57.05 2.85 8.16
N LYS A 130 -57.98 1.89 8.07
CA LYS A 130 -59.40 2.14 8.32
C LYS A 130 -59.54 2.41 9.83
N LYS A 131 -59.56 3.69 10.24
CA LYS A 131 -59.91 4.07 11.62
C LYS A 131 -61.34 3.57 11.91
N SER A 132 -61.45 2.43 12.57
CA SER A 132 -62.70 2.00 13.20
C SER A 132 -62.99 2.95 14.37
N LYS A 133 -64.07 3.72 14.27
CA LYS A 133 -64.58 4.52 15.39
C LYS A 133 -65.16 3.54 16.43
N LEU A 134 -64.45 3.32 17.54
CA LEU A 134 -65.08 2.79 18.74
C LEU A 134 -66.09 3.83 19.24
N LYS A 135 -67.38 3.51 19.13
CA LYS A 135 -68.43 4.13 19.93
C LYS A 135 -68.40 3.45 21.30
N ILE A 136 -67.99 4.20 22.31
CA ILE A 136 -68.24 3.87 23.71
C ILE A 136 -69.59 4.53 24.04
N ILE A 137 -70.58 3.72 24.41
CA ILE A 137 -71.61 3.88 25.46
C ILE A 137 -72.37 2.55 25.48
#